data_AF-A0A7C7L6I7-F1
#
_entry.id   AF-A0A7C7L6I7-F1
#
_cell.length_a   1.000
_cell.length_b   1.000
_cell.length_c   1.000
_cell.angle_alpha   90.00
_cell.angle_beta   90.00
_cell.angle_gamma   90.00
#
_symmetry.space_group_name_H-M   'P 1'
#
loop_
_entity.id
_entity.type
_entity.pdbx_description
1 polymer ?
#
loop_
_entity_poly.entity_id
_entity_poly.type
_entity_poly.pdbx_seq_one_letter_code
_entity_poly.pdbx_strand_id
1 'polypeptide(L)' 'ISDTAEYGSLTKGKRIITEETKKAMRQLLADIQDGTFAREWILENQAGRPVYWALKGKLEEHPIEKVGKRLRAMMS' A
#
# COMPACT_ATOMS: atom_id res chain seq x y z
N ILE A 1 20.41 -1.64 -13.81
CA ILE A 1 19.60 -2.86 -14.08
C ILE A 1 20.17 -3.53 -15.32
N SER A 2 19.96 -4.83 -15.53
CA SER A 2 20.37 -5.48 -16.78
C SER A 2 19.38 -5.21 -17.92
N ASP A 3 19.82 -5.36 -19.17
CA ASP A 3 18.98 -5.24 -20.36
C ASP A 3 17.74 -6.15 -20.29
N THR A 4 17.87 -7.33 -19.69
CA THR A 4 16.75 -8.26 -19.44
C THR A 4 15.70 -7.65 -18.50
N ALA A 5 16.13 -7.01 -17.42
CA ALA A 5 15.23 -6.37 -16.47
C ALA A 5 14.58 -5.11 -17.07
N GLU A 6 15.32 -4.37 -17.89
CA GLU A 6 14.79 -3.21 -18.61
C GLU A 6 13.71 -3.62 -19.62
N TYR A 7 13.97 -4.63 -20.46
CA TYR A 7 12.97 -5.19 -21.36
C TYR A 7 11.72 -5.67 -20.62
N GLY A 8 11.91 -6.30 -19.46
CA GLY A 8 10.82 -6.67 -18.55
C GLY A 8 10.00 -5.45 -18.09
N SER A 9 10.66 -4.38 -17.65
CA SER A 9 10.01 -3.13 -17.22
C SER A 9 9.17 -2.51 -18.35
N LEU A 10 9.78 -2.35 -19.52
CA LEU A 10 9.15 -1.73 -20.69
C LEU A 10 7.92 -2.51 -21.18
N THR A 11 7.95 -3.84 -21.09
CA THR A 11 6.90 -4.70 -21.66
C THR A 11 5.86 -5.19 -20.65
N LYS A 12 6.24 -5.39 -19.38
CA LYS A 12 5.37 -6.03 -18.38
C LYS A 12 4.79 -5.04 -17.37
N GLY A 13 5.36 -3.85 -17.20
CA GLY A 13 4.87 -2.86 -16.23
C GLY A 13 3.38 -2.52 -16.40
N LYS A 14 2.93 -2.34 -17.65
CA LYS A 14 1.52 -2.05 -17.98
C LYS A 14 0.54 -3.18 -17.66
N ARG A 15 1.02 -4.41 -17.42
CA ARG A 15 0.19 -5.53 -17.00
C ARG A 15 -0.17 -5.47 -15.51
N ILE A 16 0.62 -4.74 -14.72
CA ILE A 16 0.41 -4.58 -13.28
C ILE A 16 -0.26 -3.24 -13.00
N ILE A 17 0.27 -2.15 -13.58
CA ILE A 17 -0.34 -0.82 -13.47
C ILE A 17 -1.27 -0.60 -14.66
N THR A 18 -2.50 -1.05 -14.48
CA THR A 18 -3.56 -1.01 -15.50
C THR A 18 -4.35 0.31 -15.46
N GLU A 19 -5.29 0.49 -16.39
CA GLU A 19 -6.19 1.64 -16.38
C GLU A 19 -7.14 1.62 -15.17
N GLU A 20 -7.52 0.44 -14.68
CA GLU A 20 -8.29 0.27 -13.44
C GLU A 20 -7.48 0.74 -12.24
N THR A 21 -6.18 0.42 -12.20
CA THR A 21 -5.27 0.90 -11.14
C THR A 21 -5.22 2.43 -11.13
N LYS A 22 -5.08 3.05 -12.31
CA LYS A 22 -5.10 4.52 -12.43
C LYS A 22 -6.46 5.12 -12.09
N LYS A 23 -7.57 4.44 -12.41
CA LYS A 23 -8.92 4.86 -12.03
C LYS A 23 -9.09 4.86 -10.52
N ALA A 24 -8.62 3.81 -9.83
CA ALA A 24 -8.61 3.75 -8.38
C ALA A 24 -7.77 4.88 -7.78
N MET A 25 -6.58 5.15 -8.32
CA MET A 25 -5.74 6.29 -7.88
C MET A 25 -6.44 7.64 -8.04
N ARG A 26 -7.17 7.87 -9.15
CA ARG A 26 -7.95 9.09 -9.36
C ARG A 26 -9.11 9.21 -8.38
N GLN A 27 -9.78 8.11 -8.07
CA GLN A 27 -10.86 8.11 -7.08
C GLN A 27 -10.32 8.44 -5.69
N LEU A 28 -9.23 7.80 -5.26
CA LEU A 28 -8.58 8.09 -3.97
C LEU A 28 -8.17 9.55 -3.87
N LEU A 29 -7.66 10.15 -4.96
CA LEU A 29 -7.36 11.58 -4.99
C LEU A 29 -8.62 12.44 -4.83
N ALA A 30 -9.74 12.07 -5.48
CA ALA A 30 -11.00 12.77 -5.32
C ALA A 30 -11.51 12.70 -3.87
N ASP A 31 -11.46 11.51 -3.25
CA ASP A 31 -11.87 11.30 -1.84
C ASP A 31 -11.00 12.10 -0.85
N ILE A 32 -9.75 12.38 -1.21
CA ILE A 32 -8.86 13.26 -0.44
C ILE A 32 -9.26 14.72 -0.65
N GLN A 33 -9.47 15.13 -1.89
CA GLN A 33 -9.77 16.53 -2.26
C GLN A 33 -11.14 17.00 -1.77
N ASP A 34 -12.14 16.11 -1.78
CA ASP A 34 -13.48 16.42 -1.30
C ASP A 34 -13.65 16.24 0.23
N GLY A 35 -12.60 15.76 0.91
CA GLY A 35 -12.56 15.60 2.35
C GLY A 35 -13.21 14.31 2.89
N THR A 36 -13.67 13.40 2.02
CA THR A 36 -14.23 12.10 2.40
C THR A 36 -13.25 11.31 3.27
N PHE A 37 -12.01 11.16 2.83
CA PHE A 37 -10.97 10.44 3.58
C PHE A 37 -10.68 11.10 4.93
N ALA A 38 -10.63 12.44 4.98
CA ALA A 38 -10.39 13.17 6.21
C ALA A 38 -11.52 12.95 7.23
N ARG A 39 -12.78 12.96 6.78
CA ARG A 39 -13.94 12.68 7.63
C ARG A 39 -13.91 11.24 8.16
N GLU A 40 -13.64 10.27 7.30
CA GLU A 40 -13.50 8.86 7.71
C GLU A 40 -12.44 8.69 8.80
N TRP A 41 -11.27 9.31 8.60
CA TRP A 41 -10.17 9.23 9.57
C TRP A 41 -10.52 9.90 10.91
N ILE A 42 -11.18 11.06 10.90
CA ILE A 42 -11.61 11.74 12.13
C ILE A 42 -12.60 10.85 12.91
N LEU A 43 -13.59 10.28 12.24
CA LEU A 43 -14.59 9.41 12.86
C LEU A 43 -13.95 8.15 13.46
N GLU A 44 -13.06 7.51 12.71
CA GLU A 44 -12.29 6.35 13.20
C GLU A 44 -11.47 6.71 14.45
N ASN A 45 -10.87 7.91 14.50
CA ASN A 45 -10.16 8.39 15.69
C ASN A 45 -11.08 8.60 16.89
N GLN A 46 -12.22 9.24 16.66
CA GLN A 46 -13.22 9.48 17.71
C GLN A 46 -13.78 8.16 18.26
N ALA A 47 -13.88 7.12 17.43
CA ALA A 47 -14.29 5.78 17.81
C ALA A 47 -13.19 4.94 18.49
N GLY A 48 -11.98 5.49 18.69
CA GLY A 48 -10.88 4.77 19.34
C GLY A 48 -10.05 3.88 18.40
N ARG A 49 -10.13 4.08 17.08
CA ARG A 49 -9.32 3.43 16.04
C ARG A 49 -9.48 1.89 15.89
N PRO A 50 -10.68 1.30 16.03
CA PRO A 50 -10.85 -0.16 16.00
C PRO A 50 -10.42 -0.81 14.68
N VAL A 51 -10.77 -0.22 13.54
CA VAL A 51 -10.43 -0.72 12.20
C VAL A 51 -8.93 -0.58 11.96
N TYR A 52 -8.36 0.56 12.32
CA TYR A 52 -6.92 0.81 12.20
C TYR A 52 -6.10 -0.24 12.98
N TRP A 53 -6.46 -0.52 14.24
CA TRP A 53 -5.74 -1.53 15.04
C TRP A 53 -5.88 -2.93 14.46
N ALA A 54 -7.06 -3.30 13.96
CA ALA A 54 -7.26 -4.59 13.30
C ALA A 54 -6.42 -4.73 12.02
N LEU A 55 -6.36 -3.68 11.19
CA LEU A 55 -5.54 -3.67 9.98
C LEU A 55 -4.04 -3.71 10.30
N LYS A 56 -3.61 -2.94 11.31
CA LYS A 56 -2.22 -2.91 11.76
C LYS A 56 -1.77 -4.27 12.30
N GLY A 57 -2.59 -4.92 13.12
CA GLY A 57 -2.29 -6.28 13.63
C GLY A 57 -2.10 -7.29 12.48
N LYS A 58 -2.99 -7.28 11.50
CA LYS A 58 -2.86 -8.14 10.30
C LYS A 58 -1.57 -7.87 9.51
N LEU A 59 -1.17 -6.60 9.40
CA LEU A 59 0.07 -6.24 8.71
C LEU A 59 1.30 -6.75 9.46
N GLU A 60 1.33 -6.61 10.79
CA GLU A 60 2.43 -7.11 11.63
C GLU A 60 2.56 -8.64 11.60
N GLU A 61 1.44 -9.35 11.41
CA GLU A 61 1.43 -10.80 11.27
C GLU A 61 1.89 -11.29 9.89
N HIS A 62 1.94 -10.41 8.88
CA HIS A 62 2.26 -10.78 7.51
C HIS A 62 3.65 -11.43 7.40
N PRO A 63 3.80 -12.58 6.70
CA PRO A 63 5.07 -13.31 6.64
C PRO A 63 6.27 -12.47 6.19
N ILE A 64 6.04 -11.48 5.32
CA ILE A 64 7.09 -10.56 4.85
C ILE A 64 7.76 -9.80 5.99
N GLU A 65 7.02 -9.44 7.05
CA GLU A 65 7.56 -8.70 8.19
C GLU A 65 8.44 -9.60 9.04
N LYS A 66 8.01 -10.84 9.27
CA LYS A 66 8.78 -11.85 10.03
C LYS A 66 10.10 -12.17 9.33
N VAL A 67 10.04 -12.45 8.03
CA VAL A 67 11.23 -12.77 7.22
C VAL A 67 12.12 -11.53 7.07
N GLY A 68 11.53 -10.39 6.73
CA GLY A 68 12.25 -9.13 6.53
C GLY A 68 12.98 -8.66 7.79
N LYS A 69 12.37 -8.78 8.97
CA LYS A 69 13.02 -8.45 10.24
C LYS A 69 14.28 -9.29 10.48
N ARG A 70 14.21 -10.60 10.24
CA ARG A 70 15.36 -11.50 10.40
C ARG A 70 16.49 -11.14 9.43
N LEU A 71 16.16 -10.92 8.16
CA LEU A 71 17.16 -10.57 7.14
C LEU A 71 17.84 -9.23 7.46
N ARG A 72 17.07 -8.19 7.80
CA ARG A 72 17.62 -6.87 8.15
C ARG A 72 18.51 -6.92 9.39
N ALA A 73 18.19 -7.74 10.38
CA ALA A 73 19.02 -7.91 11.57
C ALA A 73 20.40 -8.54 11.29
N MET A 74 20.55 -9.24 10.16
CA MET A 74 21.80 -9.85 9.73
C MET A 74 22.62 -8.94 8.80
N MET A 75 22.07 -7.81 8.37
CA MET A 75 22.70 -6.84 7.48
C MET A 75 23.20 -5.67 8.33
N SER A 76 24.47 -5.78 8.77
CA SER A 76 25.24 -4.69 9.40
C SER A 76 25.73 -3.69 8.37
#